data_AF-A0AAV9WLZ7-F1
#
_entry.id   AF-A0AAV9WLZ7-F1
#
_cell.length_a   1.000
_cell.length_b   1.000
_cell.length_c   1.000
_cell.angle_alpha   90.00
_cell.angle_beta   90.00
_cell.angle_gamma   90.00
#
_symmetry.space_group_name_H-M   'P 1'
#
loop_
_entity.id
_entity.type
_entity.pdbx_description
1 polymer ?
#
loop_
_entity_poly.entity_id
_entity_poly.type
_entity_poly.pdbx_seq_one_letter_code
_entity_poly.pdbx_strand_id
1 'polypeptide(L)'
;MQSMLALWKETSHPRPALGSNIKRIMPPSRQAIVHAYRNLYRAGLRAVQYSSPARYGLRSKLRHAFSSETDPIPQPSAGGAPARTQRFPKTFSQTRIDNTIRFLNTAGTRLGMEHTIVKHLCFVEWRREISRLPRSTTVMKPSDWDTLSLIFDEYDDTIRMLNETMELELR
;
A
#
# COMPACT_ATOMS: atom_id res chain seq x y z
N MET A 1 -64.72 -13.61 24.52
CA MET A 1 -63.75 -13.31 23.44
C MET A 1 -63.15 -11.94 23.71
N GLN A 2 -62.35 -11.82 24.78
CA GLN A 2 -60.88 -11.75 24.70
C GLN A 2 -60.42 -10.67 23.72
N SER A 3 -60.53 -9.43 24.19
CA SER A 3 -59.94 -8.25 23.56
C SER A 3 -58.42 -8.38 23.60
N MET A 4 -57.85 -8.95 22.55
CA MET A 4 -56.41 -8.96 22.21
C MET A 4 -55.88 -7.56 21.82
N LEU A 5 -56.64 -6.49 22.06
CA LEU A 5 -56.30 -5.12 21.66
C LEU A 5 -55.63 -4.30 22.79
N ALA A 6 -55.47 -4.86 23.99
CA ALA A 6 -54.91 -4.16 25.15
C ALA A 6 -53.42 -4.47 25.42
N LEU A 7 -52.71 -5.14 24.50
CA LEU A 7 -51.32 -5.59 24.74
C LEU A 7 -50.31 -5.13 23.68
N TRP A 8 -50.63 -4.07 22.94
CA TRP A 8 -49.72 -3.47 21.93
C TRP A 8 -49.50 -1.95 22.10
N LYS A 9 -49.90 -1.37 23.23
CA LYS A 9 -49.75 0.08 23.48
C LYS A 9 -48.58 0.48 24.40
N GLU A 10 -47.72 -0.45 24.84
CA GLU A 10 -46.73 -0.14 25.90
C GLU A 10 -45.31 -0.64 25.66
N THR A 11 -44.84 -0.69 24.41
CA THR A 11 -43.39 -0.91 24.12
C THR A 11 -42.89 -0.05 22.97
N SER A 12 -43.32 1.21 22.87
CA SER A 12 -42.65 2.21 22.03
C SER A 12 -41.43 2.77 22.77
N HIS A 13 -40.46 1.90 23.09
CA HIS A 13 -39.16 2.39 23.55
C HIS A 13 -38.52 3.16 22.39
N PRO A 14 -38.04 4.41 22.58
CA PRO A 14 -37.24 5.07 21.56
C PRO A 14 -36.03 4.17 21.30
N ARG A 15 -35.90 3.68 20.07
CA ARG A 15 -34.71 2.94 19.65
C ARG A 15 -33.50 3.80 20.03
N PRO A 16 -32.52 3.29 20.80
CA PRO A 16 -31.29 4.02 21.00
C PRO A 16 -30.74 4.30 19.60
N ALA A 17 -30.59 5.59 19.27
CA ALA A 17 -29.92 5.99 18.06
C ALA A 17 -28.59 5.23 18.08
N LEU A 18 -28.44 4.24 17.19
CA LEU A 18 -27.14 3.61 16.96
C LEU A 18 -26.25 4.77 16.58
N GLY A 19 -25.47 5.23 17.57
CA GLY A 19 -24.40 6.18 17.38
C GLY A 19 -23.50 5.52 16.35
N SER A 20 -23.69 5.94 15.11
CA SER A 20 -22.88 5.62 13.96
C SER A 20 -21.53 6.26 14.19
N ASN A 21 -20.78 5.69 15.14
CA ASN A 21 -19.35 5.90 15.29
C ASN A 21 -18.63 5.10 14.19
N ILE A 22 -19.16 5.19 12.96
CA ILE A 22 -18.35 5.02 11.77
C ILE A 22 -17.39 6.18 11.88
N LYS A 23 -16.15 5.89 12.35
CA LYS A 23 -15.04 6.84 12.25
C LYS A 23 -15.12 7.39 10.84
N ARG A 24 -15.55 8.64 10.69
CA ARG A 24 -15.68 9.28 9.39
C ARG A 24 -14.24 9.39 8.91
N ILE A 25 -13.80 8.45 8.06
CA ILE A 25 -12.46 8.47 7.48
C ILE A 25 -12.46 9.67 6.55
N MET A 26 -12.10 10.83 7.10
CA MET A 26 -11.92 12.02 6.29
C MET A 26 -10.73 11.73 5.38
N PRO A 27 -10.84 12.00 4.07
CA PRO A 27 -9.69 11.85 3.19
C PRO A 27 -8.53 12.70 3.74
N PRO A 28 -7.29 12.22 3.65
CA PRO A 28 -6.13 12.97 4.12
C PRO A 28 -6.08 14.33 3.44
N SER A 29 -5.64 15.35 4.17
CA SER A 29 -5.41 16.65 3.56
C SER A 29 -4.31 16.54 2.51
N ARG A 30 -4.40 17.34 1.43
CA ARG A 30 -3.34 17.39 0.40
C ARG A 30 -1.96 17.66 0.99
N GLN A 31 -1.90 18.48 2.05
CA GLN A 31 -0.67 18.77 2.78
C GLN A 31 -0.12 17.51 3.48
N ALA A 32 -0.98 16.71 4.11
CA ALA A 32 -0.58 15.46 4.75
C ALA A 32 0.05 14.48 3.75
N ILE A 33 -0.56 14.33 2.56
CA ILE A 33 -0.02 13.50 1.47
C ILE A 33 1.37 13.98 1.04
N VAL A 34 1.53 15.29 0.83
CA VAL A 34 2.82 15.87 0.42
C VAL A 34 3.89 15.69 1.51
N HIS A 35 3.54 15.88 2.77
CA HIS A 35 4.46 15.65 3.89
C HIS A 35 4.88 14.18 4.01
N ALA A 36 3.92 13.25 3.90
CA ALA A 36 4.19 11.82 3.90
C ALA A 36 5.18 11.44 2.78
N TYR A 37 4.90 11.86 1.55
CA TYR A 37 5.78 11.62 0.40
C TYR A 37 7.21 12.14 0.66
N ARG A 38 7.36 13.39 1.12
CA ARG A 38 8.67 14.01 1.35
C ARG A 38 9.44 13.31 2.47
N ASN A 39 8.77 12.93 3.54
CA ASN A 39 9.39 12.26 4.68
C ASN A 39 9.84 10.84 4.31
N LEU A 40 8.98 10.07 3.65
CA LEU A 40 9.32 8.75 3.13
C LEU A 40 10.47 8.80 2.13
N TYR A 41 10.44 9.77 1.21
CA TYR A 41 11.52 9.93 0.22
C TYR A 41 12.86 10.24 0.88
N ARG A 42 12.90 11.18 1.83
CA ARG A 42 14.13 11.52 2.56
C ARG A 42 14.65 10.36 3.42
N ALA A 43 13.76 9.69 4.16
CA ALA A 43 14.13 8.54 4.98
C ALA A 43 14.62 7.38 4.10
N GLY A 44 13.95 7.11 3.00
CA GLY A 44 14.33 6.06 2.05
C GLY A 44 15.68 6.33 1.38
N LEU A 45 15.99 7.58 1.01
CA LEU A 45 17.30 7.93 0.45
C LEU A 45 18.44 7.65 1.42
N ARG A 46 18.24 7.97 2.71
CA ARG A 46 19.19 7.61 3.78
C ARG A 46 19.26 6.09 3.97
N ALA A 47 18.12 5.40 3.95
CA ALA A 47 18.06 3.95 4.08
C ALA A 47 18.90 3.23 3.02
N VAL A 48 18.91 3.71 1.78
CA VAL A 48 19.72 3.14 0.68
C VAL A 48 21.10 3.78 0.53
N GLN A 49 21.51 4.62 1.47
CA GLN A 49 22.80 5.35 1.44
C GLN A 49 23.03 6.11 0.14
N TYR A 50 21.95 6.65 -0.45
CA TYR A 50 21.98 7.34 -1.74
C TYR A 50 22.61 6.53 -2.89
N SER A 51 22.67 5.21 -2.75
CA SER A 51 23.33 4.33 -3.72
C SER A 51 22.57 4.23 -5.04
N SER A 52 23.32 4.06 -6.12
CA SER A 52 22.77 3.66 -7.42
C SER A 52 22.86 2.13 -7.54
N PRO A 53 21.83 1.44 -8.05
CA PRO A 53 20.61 1.98 -8.65
C PRO A 53 19.45 2.23 -7.66
N ALA A 54 19.60 1.86 -6.39
CA ALA A 54 18.50 1.81 -5.42
C ALA A 54 17.72 3.13 -5.27
N ARG A 55 18.40 4.28 -5.31
CA ARG A 55 17.74 5.61 -5.25
C ARG A 55 16.74 5.86 -6.38
N TYR A 56 16.96 5.28 -7.56
CA TYR A 56 16.06 5.42 -8.71
C TYR A 56 14.82 4.55 -8.54
N GLY A 57 15.03 3.29 -8.12
CA GLY A 57 13.93 2.36 -7.79
C GLY A 57 13.03 2.92 -6.69
N LEU A 58 13.62 3.45 -5.61
CA LEU A 58 12.88 4.11 -4.53
C LEU A 58 11.99 5.25 -5.04
N ARG A 59 12.55 6.14 -5.86
CA ARG A 59 11.83 7.31 -6.39
C ARG A 59 10.67 6.86 -7.28
N SER A 60 10.91 5.88 -8.14
CA SER A 60 9.91 5.33 -9.05
C SER A 60 8.75 4.69 -8.26
N LYS A 61 9.09 3.83 -7.29
CA LYS A 61 8.14 3.18 -6.39
C LYS A 61 7.24 4.19 -5.66
N LEU A 62 7.84 5.18 -4.99
CA LEU A 62 7.08 6.21 -4.27
C LEU A 62 6.22 7.07 -5.21
N ARG A 63 6.70 7.39 -6.42
CA ARG A 63 5.90 8.15 -7.39
C ARG A 63 4.68 7.34 -7.81
N HIS A 64 4.84 6.06 -8.13
CA HIS A 64 3.73 5.20 -8.51
C HIS A 64 2.74 5.01 -7.37
N ALA A 65 3.22 4.73 -6.15
CA ALA A 65 2.36 4.53 -4.98
C ALA A 65 1.45 5.75 -4.71
N PHE A 66 1.99 6.96 -4.75
CA PHE A 66 1.22 8.18 -4.47
C PHE A 66 0.39 8.69 -5.67
N SER A 67 0.78 8.35 -6.90
CA SER A 67 -0.02 8.70 -8.11
C SER A 67 -1.24 7.79 -8.25
N SER A 68 -1.08 6.48 -8.03
CA SER A 68 -2.20 5.54 -8.10
C SER A 68 -3.24 5.77 -7.00
N GLU A 69 -2.85 6.32 -5.85
CA GLU A 69 -3.76 6.69 -4.75
C GLU A 69 -4.70 7.84 -5.12
N THR A 70 -4.30 8.71 -6.06
CA THR A 70 -5.13 9.83 -6.53
C THR A 70 -6.17 9.42 -7.57
N ASP A 71 -6.03 8.24 -8.17
CA ASP A 71 -7.06 7.70 -9.07
C ASP A 71 -8.33 7.33 -8.28
N PRO A 72 -9.54 7.65 -8.76
CA PRO A 72 -10.77 7.14 -8.17
C PRO A 72 -10.69 5.62 -8.03
N ILE A 73 -11.21 5.06 -6.92
CA ILE A 73 -11.35 3.60 -6.78
C ILE A 73 -12.10 3.10 -8.02
N PRO A 74 -11.52 2.20 -8.83
CA PRO A 74 -12.23 1.63 -9.97
C PRO A 74 -13.51 1.02 -9.44
N GLN A 75 -14.66 1.53 -9.91
CA GLN A 75 -15.94 0.88 -9.64
C GLN A 75 -15.80 -0.57 -10.12
N PRO A 76 -16.31 -1.56 -9.38
CA PRO A 76 -16.24 -2.95 -9.80
C PRO A 76 -16.82 -3.06 -11.20
N SER A 77 -15.95 -3.32 -12.18
CA SER A 77 -16.37 -3.52 -13.56
C SER A 77 -17.28 -4.73 -13.60
N ALA A 78 -18.44 -4.60 -14.23
CA ALA A 78 -19.51 -5.61 -14.26
C ALA A 78 -19.10 -7.00 -14.82
N GLY A 79 -17.90 -7.11 -15.39
CA GLY A 79 -17.28 -8.40 -15.73
C GLY A 79 -16.49 -8.92 -14.53
N GLY A 80 -17.00 -9.97 -13.88
CA GLY A 80 -16.50 -10.57 -12.64
C GLY A 80 -15.12 -11.23 -12.69
N ALA A 81 -14.17 -10.69 -13.45
CA ALA A 81 -12.77 -10.95 -13.18
C ALA A 81 -12.45 -10.31 -11.82
N PRO A 82 -12.00 -11.08 -10.80
CA PRO A 82 -11.55 -10.47 -9.58
C PRO A 82 -10.42 -9.52 -9.96
N ALA A 83 -10.62 -8.22 -9.77
CA ALA A 83 -9.54 -7.26 -9.83
C ALA A 83 -8.42 -7.85 -8.97
N ARG A 84 -7.25 -8.16 -9.55
CA ARG A 84 -6.08 -8.73 -8.85
C ARG A 84 -6.08 -8.14 -7.45
N THR A 85 -6.33 -8.99 -6.45
CA THR A 85 -6.66 -8.61 -5.08
C THR A 85 -5.86 -7.38 -4.72
N GLN A 86 -6.51 -6.26 -4.41
CA GLN A 86 -5.85 -4.98 -4.16
C GLN A 86 -4.65 -5.22 -3.23
N ARG A 87 -3.43 -5.28 -3.79
CA ARG A 87 -2.25 -5.85 -3.11
C ARG A 87 -1.79 -4.99 -1.93
N PHE A 88 -2.20 -3.72 -1.94
CA PHE A 88 -1.91 -2.76 -0.90
C PHE A 88 -3.16 -1.95 -0.59
N PRO A 89 -3.42 -1.63 0.69
CA PRO A 89 -4.53 -0.77 1.04
C PRO A 89 -4.31 0.61 0.41
N LYS A 90 -5.29 1.06 -0.38
CA LYS A 90 -5.30 2.39 -1.00
C LYS A 90 -5.67 3.51 0.00
N THR A 91 -5.94 3.15 1.24
CA THR A 91 -6.35 4.10 2.28
C THR A 91 -5.13 4.62 3.00
N PHE A 92 -4.88 5.92 2.89
CA PHE A 92 -3.90 6.65 3.67
C PHE A 92 -4.00 6.33 5.17
N SER A 93 -2.91 5.84 5.75
CA SER A 93 -2.80 5.58 7.19
C SER A 93 -1.55 6.26 7.75
N GLN A 94 -1.77 7.27 8.59
CA GLN A 94 -0.67 8.02 9.21
C GLN A 94 0.23 7.11 10.05
N THR A 95 -0.36 6.17 10.80
CA THR A 95 0.38 5.19 11.62
C THR A 95 1.35 4.37 10.78
N ARG A 96 0.90 3.87 9.62
CA ARG A 96 1.77 3.07 8.73
C ARG A 96 2.89 3.90 8.12
N ILE A 97 2.61 5.16 7.76
CA ILE A 97 3.62 6.09 7.28
C ILE A 97 4.70 6.31 8.35
N ASP A 98 4.28 6.57 9.60
CA ASP A 98 5.21 6.82 10.70
C ASP A 98 6.07 5.58 11.03
N ASN A 99 5.46 4.39 11.06
CA ASN A 99 6.16 3.11 11.23
C ASN A 99 7.18 2.89 10.11
N THR A 100 6.80 3.19 8.87
CA THR A 100 7.68 3.07 7.70
C THR A 100 8.85 4.04 7.78
N ILE A 101 8.62 5.29 8.17
CA ILE A 101 9.70 6.27 8.38
C ILE A 101 10.67 5.77 9.45
N ARG A 102 10.17 5.20 10.56
CA ARG A 102 11.01 4.61 11.60
C ARG A 102 11.84 3.45 11.04
N PHE A 103 11.22 2.52 10.32
CA PHE A 103 11.89 1.40 9.67
C PHE A 103 13.02 1.85 8.72
N LEU A 104 12.74 2.84 7.87
CA LEU A 104 13.71 3.41 6.92
C LEU A 104 14.86 4.14 7.64
N ASN A 105 14.58 4.86 8.72
CA ASN A 105 15.63 5.48 9.53
C ASN A 105 16.51 4.43 10.22
N THR A 106 15.93 3.34 10.73
CA THR A 106 16.69 2.21 11.28
C THR A 106 17.58 1.56 10.21
N ALA A 107 17.04 1.33 9.00
CA ALA A 107 17.80 0.85 7.87
C ALA A 107 19.01 1.74 7.53
N GLY A 108 18.83 3.06 7.53
CA GLY A 108 19.90 4.02 7.24
C GLY A 108 20.96 4.15 8.33
N THR A 109 20.65 3.76 9.57
CA THR A 109 21.56 3.92 10.72
C THR A 109 22.27 2.63 11.10
N ARG A 110 21.55 1.50 11.15
CA ARG A 110 22.09 0.21 11.61
C ARG A 110 22.67 -0.66 10.49
N LEU A 111 22.31 -0.38 9.23
CA LEU A 111 22.73 -1.17 8.06
C LEU A 111 22.48 -2.69 8.21
N GLY A 112 21.46 -3.06 8.99
CA GLY A 112 21.11 -4.45 9.29
C GLY A 112 20.11 -5.05 8.30
N MET A 113 19.21 -5.91 8.81
CA MET A 113 18.21 -6.58 7.99
C MET A 113 17.27 -5.60 7.29
N GLU A 114 16.88 -4.52 7.96
CA GLU A 114 16.03 -3.46 7.39
C GLU A 114 16.72 -2.81 6.18
N HIS A 115 18.03 -2.58 6.26
CA HIS A 115 18.81 -2.06 5.12
C HIS A 115 18.81 -3.03 3.95
N THR A 116 19.09 -4.31 4.23
CA THR A 116 19.09 -5.36 3.20
C THR A 116 17.74 -5.48 2.53
N ILE A 117 16.65 -5.47 3.30
CA ILE A 117 15.28 -5.47 2.79
C ILE A 117 15.07 -4.26 1.87
N VAL A 118 15.31 -3.03 2.33
CA VAL A 118 15.09 -1.83 1.52
C VAL A 118 15.94 -1.80 0.25
N LYS A 119 17.20 -2.25 0.34
CA LYS A 119 18.10 -2.35 -0.80
C LYS A 119 17.57 -3.33 -1.85
N HIS A 120 17.16 -4.53 -1.44
CA HIS A 120 16.58 -5.52 -2.34
C HIS A 120 15.26 -5.03 -2.94
N LEU A 121 14.39 -4.41 -2.14
CA LEU A 121 13.16 -3.81 -2.61
C LEU A 121 13.43 -2.83 -3.76
N CYS A 122 14.35 -1.89 -3.54
CA CYS A 122 14.69 -0.89 -4.54
C CYS A 122 15.34 -1.49 -5.79
N PHE A 123 16.14 -2.54 -5.64
CA PHE A 123 16.76 -3.24 -6.76
C PHE A 123 15.73 -3.99 -7.62
N VAL A 124 14.77 -4.68 -6.99
CA VAL A 124 13.67 -5.36 -7.67
C VAL A 124 12.82 -4.38 -8.46
N GLU A 125 12.45 -3.24 -7.85
CA GLU A 125 11.70 -2.20 -8.56
C GLU A 125 12.45 -1.64 -9.76
N TRP A 126 13.73 -1.32 -9.57
CA TRP A 126 14.57 -0.83 -10.66
C TRP A 126 14.71 -1.85 -11.79
N ARG A 127 14.86 -3.14 -11.46
CA ARG A 127 14.88 -4.23 -12.45
C ARG A 127 13.56 -4.32 -13.19
N ARG A 128 12.43 -4.28 -12.48
CA ARG A 128 11.08 -4.33 -13.06
C ARG A 128 10.85 -3.17 -14.03
N GLU A 129 11.31 -1.97 -13.70
CA GLU A 129 11.22 -0.79 -14.57
C GLU A 129 12.11 -0.92 -15.82
N ILE A 130 13.37 -1.32 -15.67
CA ILE A 130 14.29 -1.48 -16.80
C ILE A 130 13.86 -2.58 -17.76
N SER A 131 13.35 -3.70 -17.25
CA SER A 131 12.86 -4.77 -18.12
C SER A 131 11.76 -4.27 -19.06
N ARG A 132 10.95 -3.30 -18.64
CA ARG A 132 9.87 -2.72 -19.47
C ARG A 132 10.38 -1.74 -20.54
N LEU A 133 11.66 -1.35 -20.54
CA LEU A 133 12.18 -0.36 -21.49
C LEU A 133 12.50 -1.00 -22.85
N PRO A 134 12.11 -0.37 -23.98
CA PRO A 134 12.34 -0.91 -25.33
C PRO A 134 13.81 -1.14 -25.71
N ARG A 135 14.75 -0.44 -25.03
CA ARG A 135 16.20 -0.52 -25.29
C ARG A 135 16.93 -1.48 -24.34
N SER A 136 16.21 -2.27 -23.53
CA SER A 136 16.85 -3.31 -22.74
C SER A 136 17.51 -4.30 -23.69
N THR A 137 18.84 -4.44 -23.62
CA THR A 137 19.62 -5.42 -24.40
C THR A 137 19.20 -6.86 -24.13
N THR A 138 18.40 -7.07 -23.09
CA THR A 138 17.77 -8.33 -22.73
C THR A 138 16.37 -8.36 -23.33
N VAL A 139 16.26 -8.69 -24.63
CA VAL A 139 14.97 -9.09 -25.21
C VAL A 139 14.64 -10.47 -24.61
N MET A 140 13.93 -10.48 -23.49
CA MET A 140 13.50 -11.74 -22.85
C MET A 140 12.47 -12.44 -23.72
N LYS A 141 12.54 -13.78 -23.77
CA LYS A 141 11.55 -14.57 -24.51
C LYS A 141 10.18 -14.45 -23.83
N PRO A 142 9.06 -14.56 -24.57
CA PRO A 142 7.72 -14.55 -23.99
C PRO A 142 7.54 -15.47 -22.77
N SER A 143 8.09 -16.70 -22.81
CA SER A 143 8.06 -17.65 -21.69
C SER A 143 8.77 -17.15 -20.41
N ASP A 144 9.81 -16.36 -20.58
CA ASP A 144 10.60 -15.85 -19.46
C ASP A 144 9.83 -14.72 -18.74
N TRP A 145 8.95 -14.01 -19.47
CA TRP A 145 8.05 -13.00 -18.91
C TRP A 145 7.00 -13.60 -17.99
N ASP A 146 6.42 -14.75 -18.36
CA ASP A 146 5.45 -15.45 -17.52
C ASP A 146 6.09 -15.91 -16.21
N THR A 147 7.30 -16.49 -16.31
CA THR A 147 8.08 -16.93 -15.15
C THR A 147 8.44 -15.75 -14.25
N LEU A 148 8.93 -14.64 -14.81
CA LEU A 148 9.21 -13.42 -14.04
C LEU A 148 7.96 -12.84 -13.41
N SER A 149 6.81 -12.86 -14.10
CA SER A 149 5.56 -12.36 -13.56
C SER A 149 5.14 -13.16 -12.32
N LEU A 150 5.28 -14.49 -12.36
CA LEU A 150 5.01 -15.35 -11.20
C LEU A 150 5.94 -15.03 -10.03
N ILE A 151 7.24 -14.93 -10.26
CA ILE A 151 8.24 -14.59 -9.23
C ILE A 151 7.93 -13.23 -8.61
N PHE A 152 7.58 -12.24 -9.44
CA PHE A 152 7.20 -10.92 -8.97
C PHE A 152 5.91 -10.93 -8.15
N ASP A 153 4.97 -11.81 -8.48
CA ASP A 153 3.72 -11.96 -7.75
C ASP A 153 3.94 -12.58 -6.37
N GLU A 154 4.75 -13.64 -6.27
CA GLU A 154 5.16 -14.23 -4.99
C GLU A 154 5.93 -13.24 -4.13
N TYR A 155 6.86 -12.50 -4.73
CA TYR A 155 7.56 -11.42 -4.05
C TYR A 155 6.60 -10.36 -3.52
N ASP A 156 5.64 -9.87 -4.33
CA ASP A 156 4.68 -8.87 -3.89
C ASP A 156 3.83 -9.38 -2.70
N ASP A 157 3.49 -10.68 -2.66
CA ASP A 157 2.81 -11.30 -1.54
C ASP A 157 3.65 -11.33 -0.25
N THR A 158 4.96 -11.60 -0.36
CA THR A 158 5.85 -11.54 0.80
C THR A 158 5.94 -10.12 1.36
N ILE A 159 5.98 -9.10 0.50
CA ILE A 159 5.99 -7.70 0.90
C ILE A 159 4.65 -7.29 1.53
N ARG A 160 3.54 -7.79 0.99
CA ARG A 160 2.22 -7.61 1.61
C ARG A 160 2.21 -8.18 3.02
N MET A 161 2.67 -9.41 3.23
CA MET A 161 2.74 -10.02 4.58
C MET A 161 3.63 -9.22 5.54
N LEU A 162 4.78 -8.73 5.08
CA LEU A 162 5.65 -7.86 5.88
C LEU A 162 4.93 -6.56 6.28
N ASN A 163 4.24 -5.94 5.32
CA ASN A 163 3.48 -4.71 5.55
C ASN A 163 2.30 -4.89 6.51
N GLU A 164 1.65 -6.05 6.50
CA GLU A 164 0.57 -6.37 7.45
C GLU A 164 1.13 -6.64 8.85
N THR A 165 2.17 -7.46 8.96
CA THR A 165 2.72 -7.88 10.26
C THR A 165 3.43 -6.75 11.02
N MET A 166 4.07 -5.83 10.30
CA MET A 166 4.80 -4.70 10.88
C MET A 166 4.05 -3.37 10.76
N GLU A 167 2.81 -3.39 10.27
CA GLU A 167 2.02 -2.19 9.97
C GLU A 167 2.80 -1.15 9.15
N LEU A 168 3.47 -1.60 8.09
CA LEU A 168 4.31 -0.77 7.21
C LEU A 168 3.61 -0.44 5.89
N GLU A 169 4.13 0.59 5.22
CA GLU A 169 3.83 0.96 3.84
C GLU A 169 5.10 0.92 2.99
N LEU A 170 5.71 -0.26 2.91
CA LEU A 170 6.71 -0.58 1.87
C LEU A 170 5.99 -0.88 0.54
N ARG A 171 5.08 0.03 0.16
CA ARG A 171 4.29 -0.03 -1.07
C ARG A 171 5.11 0.37 -2.27
#